data_AF-A0A345E5T0-F1
#
_entry.id   AF-A0A345E5T0-F1
#
_cell.length_a   1.000
_cell.length_b   1.000
_cell.length_c   1.000
_cell.angle_alpha   90.00
_cell.angle_beta   90.00
_cell.angle_gamma   90.00
#
_symmetry.space_group_name_H-M   'P 1'
#
loop_
_entity.id
_entity.type
_entity.pdbx_description
1 polymer ?
#
loop_
_entity_poly.entity_id
_entity_poly.type
_entity_poly.pdbx_seq_one_letter_code
_entity_poly.pdbx_strand_id
1 'polypeptide(L)'
;MSSHGLLLIVALCWITIAAAVGIHASGRGRSGFVWGLVTFLLGVFGVVVYLLALLLTDDPEDGADGDDAPDRFRRCPACATRHDGTPNFCAECGEPLDEGNDVVDARLLRSGSRGYCSNCKTQVALDADGCPDCGAAF
;
A
#
# COMPACT_ATOMS: atom_id res chain seq x y z
N MET A 1 -21.24 -16.86 -41.31
CA MET A 1 -20.48 -15.71 -40.77
C MET A 1 -19.13 -15.67 -41.47
N SER A 2 -18.72 -14.52 -42.04
CA SER A 2 -17.39 -14.40 -42.65
C SER A 2 -16.30 -14.71 -41.65
N SER A 3 -15.29 -15.52 -42.02
CA SER A 3 -14.14 -15.85 -41.17
C SER A 3 -13.47 -14.60 -40.58
N HIS A 4 -13.48 -13.48 -41.31
CA HIS A 4 -12.99 -12.18 -40.82
C HIS A 4 -13.79 -11.63 -39.63
N GLY A 5 -15.12 -11.81 -39.63
CA GLY A 5 -15.96 -11.39 -38.51
C GLY A 5 -15.70 -12.22 -37.25
N LEU A 6 -15.47 -13.54 -37.40
CA LEU A 6 -15.09 -14.41 -36.30
C LEU A 6 -13.74 -14.01 -35.70
N LEU A 7 -12.74 -13.75 -36.54
CA LEU A 7 -11.39 -13.36 -36.09
C LEU A 7 -11.39 -12.03 -35.34
N LEU A 8 -12.19 -11.05 -35.77
CA LEU A 8 -12.34 -9.78 -35.06
C LEU A 8 -12.96 -9.95 -33.67
N ILE A 9 -13.98 -10.79 -33.54
CA ILE A 9 -14.62 -11.08 -32.26
C ILE A 9 -13.61 -11.74 -31.32
N VAL A 10 -12.87 -12.75 -31.80
CA VAL A 10 -11.84 -13.44 -31.01
C VAL A 10 -10.74 -12.47 -30.57
N ALA A 11 -10.28 -11.57 -31.45
CA ALA A 11 -9.27 -10.57 -31.11
C ALA A 11 -9.76 -9.56 -30.06
N LEU A 12 -11.01 -9.09 -30.15
CA LEU A 12 -11.59 -8.20 -29.15
C LEU A 12 -11.73 -8.88 -27.78
N CYS A 13 -12.24 -10.11 -27.76
CA CYS A 13 -12.29 -10.92 -26.53
C CYS A 13 -10.88 -11.15 -25.95
N TRP A 14 -9.87 -11.32 -26.80
CA TRP A 14 -8.50 -11.48 -26.35
C TRP A 14 -7.93 -10.20 -25.71
N ILE A 15 -8.18 -9.04 -26.33
CA ILE A 15 -7.76 -7.74 -25.81
C ILE A 15 -8.40 -7.45 -24.45
N THR A 16 -9.69 -7.77 -24.27
CA THR A 16 -10.36 -7.54 -22.98
C THR A 16 -9.77 -8.43 -21.87
N ILE A 17 -9.42 -9.68 -22.18
CA ILE A 17 -8.74 -10.58 -21.24
C ILE A 17 -7.36 -10.04 -20.87
N ALA A 18 -6.56 -9.62 -21.85
CA ALA A 18 -5.24 -9.06 -21.58
C ALA A 18 -5.30 -7.77 -20.74
N ALA A 19 -6.28 -6.91 -21.00
CA ALA A 19 -6.52 -5.71 -20.20
C ALA A 19 -6.92 -6.05 -18.76
N ALA A 20 -7.81 -7.04 -18.57
CA ALA A 20 -8.21 -7.50 -17.25
C ALA A 20 -7.01 -8.06 -16.44
N VAL A 21 -6.14 -8.84 -17.08
CA VAL A 21 -4.90 -9.33 -16.44
C VAL A 21 -3.99 -8.17 -16.05
N GLY A 22 -3.82 -7.17 -16.91
CA GLY A 22 -3.02 -5.99 -16.60
C GLY A 22 -3.56 -5.21 -15.40
N ILE A 23 -4.87 -4.96 -15.34
CA ILE A 23 -5.53 -4.30 -14.20
C ILE A 23 -5.35 -5.14 -12.92
N HIS A 24 -5.60 -6.44 -12.99
CA HIS A 24 -5.48 -7.34 -11.84
C HIS A 24 -4.03 -7.41 -11.31
N ALA A 25 -3.04 -7.46 -12.21
CA ALA A 25 -1.63 -7.40 -11.82
C ALA A 25 -1.24 -6.05 -11.19
N SER A 26 -1.83 -4.94 -11.65
CA SER A 26 -1.59 -3.60 -11.09
C SER A 26 -2.04 -3.51 -9.64
N GLY A 27 -3.19 -4.11 -9.30
CA GLY A 27 -3.72 -4.15 -7.93
C GLY A 27 -2.88 -5.01 -6.98
N ARG A 28 -1.92 -5.78 -7.47
CA ARG A 28 -1.08 -6.71 -6.69
C ARG A 28 0.37 -6.25 -6.57
N GLY A 29 0.61 -4.94 -6.72
CA GLY A 29 1.96 -4.34 -6.65
C GLY A 29 2.90 -4.75 -7.80
N ARG A 30 2.39 -5.39 -8.86
CA ARG A 30 3.18 -5.81 -10.02
C ARG A 30 2.98 -4.84 -11.18
N SER A 31 3.94 -4.82 -12.11
CA SER A 31 3.86 -4.00 -13.31
C SER A 31 2.72 -4.48 -14.24
N GLY A 32 1.53 -3.91 -14.05
CA GLY A 32 0.33 -4.30 -14.79
C GLY A 32 0.45 -4.15 -16.29
N PHE A 33 1.16 -3.12 -16.75
CA PHE A 33 1.49 -2.95 -18.18
C PHE A 33 2.30 -4.13 -18.73
N VAL A 34 3.29 -4.63 -17.98
CA VAL A 34 4.14 -5.75 -18.40
C VAL A 34 3.32 -7.03 -18.46
N TRP A 35 2.53 -7.33 -17.43
CA TRP A 35 1.72 -8.55 -17.39
C TRP A 35 0.58 -8.55 -18.41
N GLY A 36 -0.04 -7.40 -18.67
CA GLY A 36 -1.02 -7.24 -19.74
C GLY A 36 -0.40 -7.44 -21.12
N LEU A 37 0.79 -6.87 -21.36
CA LEU A 37 1.50 -7.02 -22.64
C LEU A 37 1.97 -8.46 -22.88
N VAL A 38 2.52 -9.12 -21.87
CA VAL A 38 2.91 -10.54 -21.94
C VAL A 38 1.70 -11.40 -22.27
N THR A 39 0.56 -11.16 -21.62
CA THR A 39 -0.70 -11.88 -21.92
C THR A 39 -1.16 -11.61 -23.35
N PHE A 40 -1.15 -10.36 -23.78
CA PHE A 40 -1.57 -9.99 -25.12
C PHE A 40 -0.71 -10.68 -26.20
N LEU A 41 0.61 -10.66 -26.06
CA LEU A 41 1.55 -11.17 -27.07
C LEU A 41 1.69 -12.69 -27.07
N LEU A 42 1.76 -13.33 -25.90
CA LEU A 42 1.94 -14.79 -25.79
C LEU A 42 0.62 -15.55 -25.88
N GLY A 43 -0.52 -14.85 -25.91
CA GLY A 43 -1.81 -15.50 -26.00
C GLY A 43 -2.14 -16.26 -24.71
N VAL A 44 -2.79 -17.42 -24.86
CA VAL A 44 -3.19 -18.29 -23.75
C VAL A 44 -2.00 -18.68 -22.86
N PHE A 45 -0.80 -18.81 -23.42
CA PHE A 45 0.41 -19.07 -22.63
C PHE A 45 0.73 -17.96 -21.63
N GLY A 46 0.50 -16.70 -22.00
CA GLY A 46 0.68 -15.57 -21.09
C GLY A 46 -0.29 -15.61 -19.91
N VAL A 47 -1.54 -16.04 -20.14
CA VAL A 47 -2.52 -16.27 -19.07
C VAL A 47 -2.05 -17.39 -18.14
N VAL A 48 -1.59 -18.52 -18.69
CA VAL A 48 -1.09 -19.66 -17.88
C VAL A 48 0.13 -19.24 -17.04
N VAL A 49 1.08 -18.50 -17.63
CA VAL A 49 2.24 -17.99 -16.90
C VAL A 49 1.82 -17.02 -15.80
N TYR A 50 0.86 -16.13 -16.07
CA TYR A 50 0.31 -15.24 -15.05
C TYR A 50 -0.35 -16.02 -13.90
N LEU A 51 -1.22 -16.99 -14.20
CA LEU A 51 -1.87 -17.83 -13.19
C LEU A 51 -0.86 -18.65 -12.37
N LEU A 52 0.16 -19.20 -13.01
CA LEU A 52 1.24 -19.91 -12.32
C LEU A 52 2.04 -18.94 -11.44
N ALA A 53 2.31 -17.73 -11.92
CA ALA A 53 2.95 -16.70 -11.11
C ALA A 53 2.09 -16.42 -9.89
N LEU A 54 0.77 -16.23 -10.02
CA LEU A 54 -0.13 -16.08 -8.87
C LEU A 54 0.04 -17.25 -7.88
N LEU A 55 -0.09 -18.49 -8.33
CA LEU A 55 0.01 -19.67 -7.46
C LEU A 55 1.37 -19.83 -6.75
N LEU A 56 2.47 -19.39 -7.39
CA LEU A 56 3.81 -19.49 -6.82
C LEU A 56 4.19 -18.33 -5.90
N THR A 57 3.42 -17.24 -5.93
CA THR A 57 3.77 -15.98 -5.25
C THR A 57 2.63 -15.45 -4.37
N ASP A 58 1.48 -16.09 -4.38
CA ASP A 58 0.44 -15.95 -3.38
C ASP A 58 0.85 -16.75 -2.15
N ASP A 59 1.61 -16.12 -1.28
CA ASP A 59 1.62 -16.50 0.12
C ASP A 59 0.23 -16.16 0.69
N PRO A 60 -0.50 -17.08 1.32
CA PRO A 60 -1.78 -16.79 1.95
C PRO A 60 -1.56 -16.02 3.26
N GLU A 61 -0.99 -14.83 3.15
CA GLU A 61 -1.01 -13.79 4.18
C GLU A 61 -1.70 -12.56 3.59
N ASP A 62 -2.97 -12.74 3.20
CA ASP A 62 -3.94 -11.62 3.12
C ASP A 62 -4.26 -11.19 4.56
N GLY A 63 -3.26 -10.56 5.16
CA GLY A 63 -3.28 -9.90 6.45
C GLY A 63 -2.77 -8.48 6.27
N ALA A 64 -3.51 -7.69 5.48
CA ALA A 64 -3.45 -6.23 5.42
C ALA A 64 -2.10 -5.61 5.04
N ASP A 65 -1.93 -5.27 3.76
CA ASP A 65 -1.13 -4.11 3.37
C ASP A 65 -1.78 -3.46 2.13
N GLY A 66 -2.90 -2.79 2.39
CA GLY A 66 -3.25 -1.63 1.58
C GLY A 66 -2.27 -0.52 1.95
N ASP A 67 -1.68 0.10 0.93
CA ASP A 67 -0.90 1.35 0.92
C ASP A 67 -1.70 2.57 1.46
N ASP A 68 -2.40 2.39 2.57
CA ASP A 68 -3.16 3.40 3.32
C ASP A 68 -3.10 3.13 4.86
N ALA A 69 -2.36 2.13 5.32
CA ALA A 69 -2.01 2.05 6.73
C ALA A 69 -0.96 3.14 7.02
N PRO A 70 -1.23 4.10 7.91
CA PRO A 70 -0.26 5.15 8.22
C PRO A 70 1.03 4.51 8.73
N ASP A 71 2.17 4.95 8.21
CA ASP A 71 3.51 4.49 8.60
C ASP A 71 3.63 4.50 10.12
N ARG A 72 3.68 3.31 10.73
CA ARG A 72 3.77 3.12 12.18
C ARG A 72 5.24 2.98 12.54
N PHE A 73 5.68 3.80 13.49
CA PHE A 73 7.02 3.73 14.04
C PHE A 73 6.97 3.72 15.55
N ARG A 74 8.00 3.14 16.18
CA ARG A 74 8.10 3.12 17.63
C ARG A 74 8.88 4.32 18.12
N ARG A 75 8.26 5.18 18.92
CA ARG A 75 8.91 6.38 19.48
C ARG A 75 9.35 6.12 20.91
N CYS A 76 10.64 6.24 21.19
CA CYS A 76 11.14 6.06 22.55
C CYS A 76 10.59 7.15 23.48
N PRO A 77 9.95 6.79 24.61
CA PRO A 77 9.38 7.77 25.54
C PRO A 77 10.46 8.55 26.33
N ALA A 78 11.67 8.00 26.45
CA ALA A 78 12.76 8.62 27.20
C ALA A 78 13.58 9.62 26.37
N CYS A 79 13.92 9.29 25.12
CA CYS A 79 14.79 10.11 24.28
C CYS A 79 14.19 10.56 22.94
N ALA A 80 12.92 10.24 22.69
CA ALA A 80 12.17 10.59 21.47
C ALA A 80 12.73 10.02 20.15
N THR A 81 13.73 9.12 20.20
CA THR A 81 14.28 8.46 19.01
C THR A 81 13.18 7.65 18.30
N ARG A 82 13.12 7.81 16.98
CA ARG A 82 12.25 7.03 16.07
C ARG A 82 12.94 5.71 15.75
N HIS A 83 12.23 4.62 15.93
CA HIS A 83 12.67 3.30 15.53
C HIS A 83 11.70 2.69 14.53
N ASP A 84 12.26 2.10 13.48
CA ASP A 84 11.49 1.33 12.51
C ASP A 84 11.26 -0.09 13.05
N GLY A 85 10.11 -0.69 12.71
CA GLY A 85 9.72 -2.02 13.18
C GLY A 85 9.31 -2.05 14.66
N THR A 86 9.49 -3.20 15.31
CA THR A 86 9.00 -3.48 16.67
C THR A 86 10.12 -3.82 17.67
N PRO A 87 11.12 -2.95 17.87
CA PRO A 87 12.18 -3.22 18.85
C PRO A 87 11.62 -3.22 20.28
N ASN A 88 12.13 -4.11 21.12
CA ASN A 88 11.75 -4.19 22.54
C ASN A 88 12.54 -3.21 23.43
N PHE A 89 13.59 -2.58 22.88
CA PHE A 89 14.45 -1.64 23.60
C PHE A 89 14.95 -0.54 22.66
N CYS A 90 15.11 0.67 23.19
CA CYS A 90 15.71 1.77 22.46
C CYS A 90 17.22 1.54 22.24
N ALA A 91 17.68 1.62 21.00
CA ALA A 91 19.10 1.47 20.66
C ALA A 91 20.00 2.60 21.20
N GLU A 92 19.42 3.78 21.48
CA GLU A 92 20.17 4.96 21.91
C GLU A 92 20.29 5.06 23.45
N CYS A 93 19.20 4.80 24.17
CA CYS A 93 19.15 4.99 25.63
C CYS A 93 18.87 3.72 26.43
N GLY A 94 18.49 2.61 25.78
CA GLY A 94 18.20 1.33 26.44
C GLY A 94 16.84 1.22 27.11
N GLU A 95 15.97 2.25 27.02
CA GLU A 95 14.61 2.21 27.57
C GLU A 95 13.80 1.05 26.95
N PRO A 96 13.06 0.25 27.75
CA PRO A 96 12.14 -0.76 27.22
C PRO A 96 11.05 -0.10 26.37
N LEU A 97 10.71 -0.75 25.26
CA LEU A 97 9.67 -0.30 24.35
C LEU A 97 8.63 -1.40 24.15
N ASP A 98 7.37 -1.02 24.08
CA ASP A 98 6.23 -1.90 23.83
C ASP A 98 5.31 -1.33 22.73
N GLU A 99 4.21 -2.03 22.46
CA GLU A 99 3.21 -1.61 21.46
C GLU A 99 2.53 -0.28 21.80
N GLY A 100 2.50 0.12 23.08
CA GLY A 100 2.01 1.43 23.50
C GLY A 100 2.92 2.58 23.10
N ASN A 101 4.14 2.30 22.63
CA ASN A 101 5.06 3.28 22.07
C ASN A 101 4.95 3.41 20.55
N ASP A 102 4.03 2.67 19.91
CA ASP A 102 3.80 2.75 18.48
C ASP A 102 2.97 4.00 18.16
N VAL A 103 3.55 4.85 17.31
CA VAL A 103 2.98 6.13 16.90
C VAL A 103 2.88 6.16 15.39
N VAL A 104 1.90 6.91 14.89
CA VAL A 104 1.71 7.18 13.47
C VAL A 104 2.13 8.60 13.14
N ASP A 105 2.75 8.80 11.99
CA ASP A 105 3.03 10.15 11.50
C ASP A 105 1.74 10.79 10.98
N ALA A 106 1.51 12.04 11.39
CA ALA A 106 0.49 12.89 10.81
C ALA A 106 1.13 14.18 10.30
N ARG A 107 0.57 14.71 9.22
CA ARG A 107 0.81 16.09 8.81
C ARG A 107 -0.12 17.05 9.53
N LEU A 108 0.41 18.19 9.97
CA LEU A 108 -0.38 19.33 10.42
C LEU A 108 -0.93 20.11 9.21
N LEU A 109 -2.25 20.07 9.00
CA LEU A 109 -2.95 20.81 7.95
C LEU A 109 -3.27 22.24 8.43
N ARG A 110 -2.89 23.25 7.67
CA ARG A 110 -3.20 24.67 8.00
C ARG A 110 -4.39 25.17 7.18
N SER A 111 -5.34 25.79 7.87
CA SER A 111 -6.43 26.56 7.25
C SER A 111 -6.59 27.90 7.99
N GLY A 112 -5.98 28.95 7.42
CA GLY A 112 -5.89 30.26 8.08
C GLY A 112 -5.04 30.18 9.35
N SER A 113 -5.61 30.58 10.48
CA SER A 113 -4.98 30.52 11.80
C SER A 113 -5.22 29.20 12.56
N ARG A 114 -5.90 28.23 11.95
CA ARG A 114 -6.25 26.95 12.59
C ARG A 114 -5.42 25.81 12.01
N GLY A 115 -4.93 24.93 12.89
CA GLY A 115 -4.28 23.66 12.55
C GLY A 115 -5.24 22.48 12.69
N TYR A 116 -5.08 21.46 11.85
CA TYR A 116 -5.87 20.22 11.90
C TYR A 116 -4.96 19.02 11.73
N CYS A 117 -5.21 17.95 12.49
CA CYS A 117 -4.52 16.69 12.31
C CYS A 117 -4.93 16.06 10.97
N SER A 118 -3.98 15.69 10.12
CA SER A 118 -4.32 14.98 8.87
C SER A 118 -4.89 13.58 9.11
N ASN A 119 -4.60 12.95 10.25
CA ASN A 119 -5.11 11.62 10.60
C ASN A 119 -6.57 11.68 11.07
N CYS A 120 -6.87 12.30 12.22
CA CYS A 120 -8.24 12.31 12.78
C CYS A 120 -9.08 13.57 12.47
N LYS A 121 -8.51 14.58 11.79
CA LYS A 121 -9.14 15.87 11.47
C LYS A 121 -9.50 16.76 12.68
N THR A 122 -9.14 16.36 13.89
CA THR A 122 -9.29 17.19 15.09
C THR A 122 -8.44 18.46 14.97
N GLN A 123 -8.99 19.58 15.45
CA GLN A 123 -8.28 20.85 15.49
C GLN A 123 -7.14 20.78 16.52
N VAL A 124 -5.94 21.19 16.12
CA VAL A 124 -4.73 21.17 16.94
C VAL A 124 -4.02 22.51 16.86
N ALA A 125 -3.18 22.81 17.86
CA ALA A 125 -2.34 24.00 17.85
C ALA A 125 -1.29 23.91 16.73
N LEU A 126 -0.85 25.07 16.23
CA LEU A 126 0.10 25.12 15.11
C LEU A 126 1.54 24.73 15.49
N ASP A 127 1.81 24.66 16.79
CA ASP A 127 3.06 24.33 17.46
C ASP A 127 2.98 23.03 18.27
N ALA A 128 1.93 22.22 18.05
CA ALA A 128 1.81 20.93 18.71
C ALA A 128 2.77 19.89 18.10
N ASP A 129 3.46 19.12 18.94
CA ASP A 129 4.34 18.00 18.53
C ASP A 129 3.57 16.66 18.38
N GLY A 130 2.28 16.66 18.72
CA GLY A 130 1.41 15.49 18.58
C GLY A 130 -0.08 15.83 18.72
N CYS A 131 -0.93 14.91 18.27
CA CYS A 131 -2.37 15.04 18.32
C CYS A 131 -2.91 14.45 19.64
N PRO A 132 -3.62 15.24 20.46
CA PRO A 132 -4.15 14.77 21.74
C PRO A 132 -5.32 13.78 21.60
N ASP A 133 -5.91 13.71 20.42
CA ASP A 133 -7.12 12.92 20.15
C ASP A 133 -6.80 11.53 19.58
N CYS A 134 -5.84 11.44 18.65
CA CYS A 134 -5.44 10.17 18.04
C CYS A 134 -3.99 9.73 18.32
N GLY A 135 -3.22 10.51 19.08
CA GLY A 135 -1.85 10.17 19.48
C GLY A 135 -0.79 10.30 18.39
N ALA A 136 -1.15 10.73 17.18
CA ALA A 136 -0.20 10.90 16.06
C ALA A 136 0.88 11.96 16.36
N ALA A 137 2.09 11.78 15.84
CA ALA A 137 3.15 12.79 15.90
C ALA A 137 3.09 13.74 14.69
N PHE A 138 3.57 14.99 14.85
CA PHE A 138 3.67 16.00 13.79
C PHE A 138 5.11 16.35 13.42
#